data_AF-A0AAT9RIZ7-F1
#
_entry.id   AF-A0AAT9RIZ7-F1
#
_cell.length_a   1.000
_cell.length_b   1.000
_cell.length_c   1.000
_cell.angle_alpha   90.00
_cell.angle_beta   90.00
_cell.angle_gamma   90.00
#
_symmetry.space_group_name_H-M   'P 1'
#
loop_
_entity.id
_entity.type
_entity.pdbx_description
1 polymer ?
#
loop_
_entity_poly.entity_id
_entity_poly.type
_entity_poly.pdbx_seq_one_letter_code
_entity_poly.pdbx_strand_id
1 'polypeptide(L)'
;MPHSTHHALSRRHSTEFRGLVEYVRLPSAATDLILLGDLTGRYATSSYSRLAPDRRTVVLRADRQGAAEHGHRITAAIACHVARAGGTLDQLTQLLLHPDHEGGRHTRNIALRSGQMRALDYIRRVWANASETVNTTVTLGSRHDAYEVLAALRDRIETTPWRGERGRTALRVLRAHLNFAETAGGPLHHASERQTAEEAGISRTTLRAVYDTVLKPQGWLRRLQVGHGREGSTWYLSAPPSRSRTTQLPPDPALEDWPTSETATAADIDSTVLGRLMGHDAFAHHGLGSAALMLISALHQRPYQTVAELVGTSSVSRATTYRTLRRLDGHGLVCRIGETWALAPRALEGLGSSLPARVTGLDAVPAQGWDKVAEHHGTAGVAARRKALHAVERAAYQEALDRLAEHRTKAVVIVRDDRQILVPAPRPDEIPPTWHAPDGRVLDPATGRPASDWRVATDGRLILIIPADQRSYDELAAAHAEALSEWNSAA
;
A
#
# COMPACT_ATOMS: atom_id res chain seq x y z
N MET A 1 11.38 -17.32 55.73
CA MET A 1 10.31 -18.31 55.45
C MET A 1 9.00 -17.55 55.51
N PRO A 2 8.10 -17.60 54.50
CA PRO A 2 8.04 -18.48 53.32
C PRO A 2 8.60 -17.77 52.07
N HIS A 3 9.38 -18.35 51.14
CA HIS A 3 9.20 -19.54 50.28
C HIS A 3 8.11 -19.41 49.21
N SER A 4 8.43 -18.68 48.14
CA SER A 4 7.91 -18.92 46.79
C SER A 4 9.06 -18.92 45.80
N THR A 5 9.44 -20.13 45.41
CA THR A 5 10.33 -20.50 44.32
C THR A 5 9.69 -20.13 42.98
N HIS A 6 10.15 -19.03 42.38
CA HIS A 6 9.99 -18.84 40.94
C HIS A 6 11.07 -19.63 40.23
N HIS A 7 10.67 -20.76 39.63
CA HIS A 7 11.43 -21.45 38.60
C HIS A 7 11.82 -20.44 37.50
N ALA A 8 13.10 -20.09 37.45
CA ALA A 8 13.69 -19.50 36.27
C ALA A 8 13.58 -20.54 35.15
N LEU A 9 12.68 -20.30 34.18
CA LEU A 9 12.74 -20.98 32.91
C LEU A 9 14.09 -20.65 32.30
N SER A 10 14.95 -21.68 32.28
CA SER A 10 16.29 -21.65 31.72
C SER A 10 16.30 -20.88 30.42
N ARG A 11 16.97 -19.73 30.45
CA ARG A 11 17.64 -19.15 29.29
C ARG A 11 18.40 -20.30 28.64
N ARG A 12 17.87 -20.86 27.55
CA ARG A 12 18.69 -21.68 26.67
C ARG A 12 19.77 -20.75 26.16
N HIS A 13 20.92 -20.86 26.79
CA HIS A 13 22.17 -20.35 26.31
C HIS A 13 22.31 -20.80 24.86
N SER A 14 22.26 -19.84 23.95
CA SER A 14 22.63 -19.96 22.54
C SER A 14 24.16 -20.08 22.43
N THR A 15 24.73 -21.02 23.18
CA THR A 15 26.14 -21.40 23.14
C THR A 15 26.24 -22.66 22.30
N GLU A 16 26.22 -22.48 20.98
CA GLU A 16 26.81 -23.40 19.98
C GLU A 16 26.67 -22.77 18.58
N PHE A 17 27.31 -21.62 18.38
CA PHE A 17 27.55 -21.05 17.04
C PHE A 17 29.02 -20.71 16.87
N ARG A 18 29.90 -21.53 17.44
CA ARG A 18 31.36 -21.32 17.44
C ARG A 18 32.11 -22.16 16.41
N GLY A 19 31.41 -22.78 15.47
CA GLY A 19 32.00 -23.80 14.60
C GLY A 19 32.21 -23.42 13.12
N LEU A 20 31.23 -22.81 12.43
CA LEU A 20 31.23 -22.92 10.95
C LEU A 20 30.76 -21.70 10.12
N VAL A 21 30.43 -20.53 10.69
CA VAL A 21 30.24 -19.30 9.90
C VAL A 21 30.70 -18.10 10.72
N GLU A 22 31.99 -17.76 10.66
CA GLU A 22 32.59 -16.75 11.55
C GLU A 22 32.31 -15.30 11.14
N TYR A 23 31.69 -15.01 10.00
CA TYR A 23 31.44 -13.62 9.60
C TYR A 23 30.08 -13.48 8.96
N VAL A 24 29.10 -13.02 9.74
CA VAL A 24 28.01 -12.09 9.41
C VAL A 24 27.01 -12.17 10.58
N ARG A 25 26.95 -11.12 11.41
CA ARG A 25 26.00 -11.06 12.52
C ARG A 25 24.63 -10.68 11.98
N LEU A 26 23.84 -11.69 11.61
CA LEU A 26 22.48 -11.47 11.15
C LEU A 26 21.54 -11.02 12.29
N PRO A 27 20.54 -10.16 12.02
CA PRO A 27 19.47 -9.87 12.96
C PRO A 27 18.70 -11.15 13.35
N SER A 28 18.16 -11.21 14.57
CA SER A 28 17.42 -12.39 15.06
C SER A 28 16.31 -12.85 14.10
N ALA A 29 15.54 -11.91 13.55
CA ALA A 29 14.49 -12.20 12.59
C ALA A 29 15.01 -12.88 11.30
N ALA A 30 16.22 -12.55 10.87
CA ALA A 30 16.85 -13.19 9.71
C ALA A 30 17.37 -14.58 10.06
N THR A 31 17.94 -14.74 11.27
CA THR A 31 18.36 -16.05 11.79
C THR A 31 17.16 -16.99 11.92
N ASP A 32 16.05 -16.52 12.49
CA ASP A 32 14.82 -17.29 12.62
C ASP A 32 14.25 -17.68 11.25
N LEU A 33 14.26 -16.75 10.28
CA LEU A 33 13.82 -17.03 8.90
C LEU A 33 14.69 -18.09 8.19
N ILE A 34 16.00 -18.10 8.44
CA ILE A 34 16.92 -19.09 7.89
C ILE A 34 16.69 -20.46 8.51
N LEU A 35 16.59 -20.53 9.84
CA LEU A 35 16.51 -21.79 10.57
C LEU A 35 15.11 -22.42 10.49
N LEU A 36 14.07 -21.61 10.67
CA LEU A 36 12.70 -22.06 10.88
C LEU A 36 11.80 -21.81 9.66
N GLY A 37 12.27 -21.05 8.66
CA GLY A 37 11.45 -20.61 7.55
C GLY A 37 10.44 -19.53 7.95
N ASP A 38 9.44 -19.27 7.11
CA ASP A 38 8.42 -18.27 7.39
C ASP A 38 7.28 -18.81 8.27
N LEU A 39 7.55 -18.91 9.57
CA LEU A 39 6.55 -19.34 10.56
C LEU A 39 5.32 -18.40 10.65
N THR A 40 5.50 -17.14 10.25
CA THR A 40 4.49 -16.10 10.39
C THR A 40 3.62 -15.91 9.14
N GLY A 41 3.97 -16.56 8.03
CA GLY A 41 3.33 -16.34 6.73
C GLY A 41 3.54 -14.93 6.16
N ARG A 42 4.52 -14.17 6.64
CA ARG A 42 4.81 -12.79 6.20
C ARG A 42 5.16 -12.69 4.72
N TYR A 43 5.72 -13.76 4.16
CA TYR A 43 6.15 -13.86 2.77
C TYR A 43 5.17 -14.68 1.93
N ALA A 44 4.06 -15.16 2.48
CA ALA A 44 3.02 -15.86 1.73
C ALA A 44 2.20 -14.86 0.89
N THR A 45 1.86 -15.24 -0.35
CA THR A 45 0.85 -14.53 -1.15
C THR A 45 -0.54 -14.78 -0.56
N SER A 46 -1.46 -13.83 -0.70
CA SER A 46 -2.88 -14.03 -0.35
C SER A 46 -3.53 -15.19 -1.09
N SER A 47 -2.99 -15.62 -2.24
CA SER A 47 -3.39 -16.81 -2.98
C SER A 47 -2.86 -18.12 -2.37
N TYR A 48 -1.78 -18.06 -1.57
CA TYR A 48 -1.07 -19.22 -1.02
C TYR A 48 -1.24 -19.39 0.50
N SER A 49 -1.64 -18.35 1.22
CA SER A 49 -2.01 -18.43 2.64
C SER A 49 -3.52 -18.40 2.83
N ARG A 50 -4.06 -19.34 3.60
CA ARG A 50 -5.43 -19.27 4.15
C ARG A 50 -5.31 -19.25 5.68
N LEU A 51 -6.15 -18.48 6.36
CA LEU A 51 -6.27 -18.63 7.80
C LEU A 51 -6.72 -20.06 8.12
N ALA A 52 -6.04 -20.69 9.08
CA ALA A 52 -6.47 -21.94 9.64
C ALA A 52 -7.90 -21.79 10.21
N PRO A 53 -8.60 -22.90 10.47
CA PRO A 53 -9.93 -22.87 11.05
C PRO A 53 -10.03 -22.04 12.35
N ASP A 54 -8.92 -21.87 13.07
CA ASP A 54 -8.81 -21.08 14.30
C ASP A 54 -8.75 -19.55 14.09
N ARG A 55 -8.62 -19.08 12.84
CA ARG A 55 -8.41 -17.67 12.44
C ARG A 55 -7.24 -16.95 13.12
N ARG A 56 -6.33 -17.70 13.75
CA ARG A 56 -5.15 -17.20 14.47
C ARG A 56 -3.86 -17.67 13.85
N THR A 57 -3.89 -18.81 13.14
CA THR A 57 -2.73 -19.35 12.44
C THR A 57 -2.92 -19.27 10.94
N VAL A 58 -1.82 -19.11 10.20
CA VAL A 58 -1.83 -19.07 8.73
C VAL A 58 -1.41 -20.45 8.22
N VAL A 59 -2.25 -21.05 7.38
CA VAL A 59 -2.02 -22.36 6.74
C VAL A 59 -1.75 -22.16 5.26
N LEU A 60 -0.71 -22.82 4.75
CA LEU A 60 -0.32 -22.76 3.36
C LEU A 60 -1.24 -23.66 2.49
N ARG A 61 -1.69 -23.16 1.34
CA ARG A 61 -2.44 -23.94 0.33
C ARG A 61 -1.51 -24.88 -0.43
N ALA A 62 -2.04 -25.96 -1.00
CA ALA A 62 -1.26 -26.96 -1.75
C ALA A 62 -0.92 -26.55 -3.20
N ASP A 63 -1.07 -25.28 -3.57
CA ASP A 63 -0.77 -24.80 -4.92
C ASP A 63 0.75 -24.79 -5.19
N ARG A 64 1.21 -25.53 -6.20
CA ARG A 64 2.64 -25.63 -6.53
C ARG A 64 3.24 -24.29 -6.97
N GLN A 65 2.46 -23.42 -7.61
CA GLN A 65 2.94 -22.12 -8.07
C GLN A 65 3.12 -21.16 -6.89
N GLY A 66 2.11 -21.05 -6.02
CA GLY A 66 2.22 -20.27 -4.79
C GLY A 66 3.35 -20.76 -3.85
N ALA A 67 3.65 -22.06 -3.84
CA ALA A 67 4.76 -22.64 -3.07
C ALA A 67 6.12 -22.16 -3.57
N ALA A 68 6.30 -22.11 -4.90
CA ALA A 68 7.52 -21.64 -5.52
C ALA A 68 7.71 -20.13 -5.32
N GLU A 69 6.64 -19.34 -5.46
CA GLU A 69 6.68 -17.89 -5.22
C GLU A 69 6.99 -17.56 -3.76
N HIS A 70 6.38 -18.28 -2.82
CA HIS A 70 6.65 -18.15 -1.41
C HIS A 70 8.11 -18.50 -1.07
N GLY A 71 8.59 -19.64 -1.58
CA GLY A 71 9.99 -20.05 -1.43
C GLY A 71 10.97 -19.04 -2.02
N HIS A 72 10.64 -18.45 -3.16
CA HIS A 72 11.45 -17.39 -3.76
C HIS A 72 11.53 -16.13 -2.89
N ARG A 73 10.41 -15.71 -2.28
CA ARG A 73 10.39 -14.54 -1.39
C ARG A 73 11.20 -14.75 -0.13
N ILE A 74 11.13 -15.94 0.49
CA ILE A 74 11.97 -16.29 1.63
C ILE A 74 13.45 -16.21 1.23
N THR A 75 13.81 -16.84 0.10
CA THR A 75 15.19 -16.82 -0.42
C THR A 75 15.67 -15.38 -0.66
N ALA A 76 14.85 -14.54 -1.29
CA ALA A 76 15.16 -13.14 -1.55
C ALA A 76 15.31 -12.32 -0.26
N ALA A 77 14.45 -12.55 0.74
CA ALA A 77 14.54 -11.89 2.04
C ALA A 77 15.85 -12.25 2.77
N ILE A 78 16.21 -13.54 2.79
CA ILE A 78 17.49 -14.01 3.35
C ILE A 78 18.66 -13.35 2.62
N ALA A 79 18.64 -13.31 1.28
CA ALA A 79 19.68 -12.67 0.49
C ALA A 79 19.83 -11.17 0.83
N CYS A 80 18.72 -10.43 0.98
CA CYS A 80 18.75 -9.03 1.40
C CYS A 80 19.34 -8.86 2.81
N HIS A 81 19.05 -9.77 3.75
CA HIS A 81 19.62 -9.73 5.09
C HIS A 81 21.13 -9.99 5.08
N VAL A 82 21.59 -10.98 4.31
CA VAL A 82 23.02 -11.28 4.15
C VAL A 82 23.74 -10.09 3.51
N ALA A 83 23.20 -9.51 2.45
CA ALA A 83 23.77 -8.33 1.79
C ALA A 83 23.85 -7.12 2.73
N ARG A 84 22.79 -6.83 3.52
CA ARG A 84 22.78 -5.73 4.50
C ARG A 84 23.79 -5.89 5.62
N ALA A 85 24.09 -7.13 5.99
CA ALA A 85 25.06 -7.41 7.03
C ALA A 85 26.49 -7.53 6.47
N GLY A 86 26.72 -7.12 5.22
CA GLY A 86 28.03 -7.09 4.57
C GLY A 86 28.52 -8.47 4.11
N GLY A 87 27.61 -9.43 3.94
CA GLY A 87 27.96 -10.78 3.56
C GLY A 87 28.31 -10.96 2.08
N THR A 88 28.66 -12.19 1.70
CA THR A 88 29.04 -12.56 0.33
C THR A 88 28.06 -13.56 -0.30
N LEU A 89 28.15 -13.70 -1.63
CA LEU A 89 27.43 -14.73 -2.37
C LEU A 89 27.74 -16.14 -1.86
N ASP A 90 28.99 -16.40 -1.46
CA ASP A 90 29.40 -17.71 -0.95
C ASP A 90 28.73 -18.01 0.39
N GLN A 91 28.65 -17.01 1.28
CA GLN A 91 27.93 -17.15 2.54
C GLN A 91 26.44 -17.38 2.33
N LEU A 92 25.81 -16.65 1.41
CA LEU A 92 24.41 -16.92 1.03
C LEU A 92 24.24 -18.34 0.50
N THR A 93 25.17 -18.80 -0.33
CA THR A 93 25.14 -20.14 -0.92
C THR A 93 25.22 -21.22 0.15
N GLN A 94 26.15 -21.07 1.11
CA GLN A 94 26.26 -21.97 2.26
C GLN A 94 24.97 -21.99 3.09
N LEU A 95 24.40 -20.82 3.39
CA LEU A 95 23.18 -20.72 4.18
C LEU A 95 21.97 -21.40 3.50
N LEU A 96 21.78 -21.22 2.19
CA LEU A 96 20.63 -21.75 1.48
C LEU A 96 20.75 -23.26 1.16
N LEU A 97 21.95 -23.77 1.01
CA LEU A 97 22.19 -25.19 0.70
C LEU A 97 22.41 -26.06 1.93
N HIS A 98 22.54 -25.48 3.12
CA HIS A 98 22.65 -26.23 4.37
C HIS A 98 21.40 -27.09 4.62
N PRO A 99 21.52 -28.41 4.89
CA PRO A 99 20.38 -29.32 4.97
C PRO A 99 19.36 -28.92 6.06
N ASP A 100 19.84 -28.42 7.19
CA ASP A 100 19.02 -28.11 8.36
C ASP A 100 18.35 -26.71 8.34
N HIS A 101 18.63 -25.89 7.31
CA HIS A 101 18.06 -24.54 7.24
C HIS A 101 16.74 -24.55 6.47
N GLU A 102 15.61 -24.42 7.15
CA GLU A 102 14.30 -24.43 6.49
C GLU A 102 14.13 -23.29 5.48
N GLY A 103 14.74 -22.13 5.72
CA GLY A 103 14.73 -20.99 4.77
C GLY A 103 15.38 -21.30 3.41
N GLY A 104 16.26 -22.31 3.36
CA GLY A 104 16.91 -22.80 2.14
C GLY A 104 16.14 -23.91 1.39
N ARG A 105 15.01 -24.39 1.92
CA ARG A 105 14.26 -25.54 1.38
C ARG A 105 13.92 -25.38 -0.10
N HIS A 106 13.53 -24.17 -0.52
CA HIS A 106 13.21 -23.89 -1.93
C HIS A 106 14.42 -24.11 -2.84
N THR A 107 15.57 -23.55 -2.48
CA THR A 107 16.82 -23.69 -3.22
C THR A 107 17.30 -25.14 -3.27
N ARG A 108 17.19 -25.89 -2.16
CA ARG A 108 17.49 -27.33 -2.14
C ARG A 108 16.55 -28.13 -3.03
N ASN A 109 15.26 -27.79 -3.08
CA ASN A 109 14.32 -28.41 -4.01
C ASN A 109 14.68 -28.14 -5.48
N ILE A 110 15.18 -26.95 -5.82
CA ILE A 110 15.71 -26.68 -7.16
C ILE A 110 16.93 -27.56 -7.44
N ALA A 111 17.85 -27.70 -6.48
CA ALA A 111 19.04 -28.54 -6.63
C ALA A 111 18.66 -30.01 -6.87
N LEU A 112 17.69 -30.53 -6.11
CA LEU A 112 17.21 -31.91 -6.24
C LEU A 112 16.48 -32.16 -7.57
N ARG A 113 15.65 -31.21 -8.02
CA ARG A 113 14.81 -31.38 -9.23
C ARG A 113 15.52 -31.04 -10.53
N SER A 114 16.41 -30.06 -10.51
CA SER A 114 17.00 -29.44 -11.71
C SER A 114 18.52 -29.43 -11.69
N GLY A 115 19.14 -30.02 -10.66
CA GLY A 115 20.58 -30.14 -10.53
C GLY A 115 21.23 -28.96 -9.80
N GLN A 116 22.42 -29.23 -9.26
CA GLN A 116 23.16 -28.28 -8.42
C GLN A 116 23.52 -26.97 -9.15
N MET A 117 23.92 -27.04 -10.43
CA MET A 117 24.25 -25.83 -11.22
C MET A 117 23.06 -24.88 -11.34
N ARG A 118 21.85 -25.39 -11.59
CA ARG A 118 20.62 -24.58 -11.69
C ARG A 118 20.31 -23.87 -10.37
N ALA A 119 20.54 -24.53 -9.24
CA ALA A 119 20.37 -23.91 -7.93
C ALA A 119 21.40 -22.79 -7.70
N LEU A 120 22.67 -23.00 -8.05
CA LEU A 120 23.71 -21.97 -7.93
C LEU A 120 23.41 -20.74 -8.81
N ASP A 121 22.97 -20.94 -10.06
CA ASP A 121 22.60 -19.84 -10.95
C ASP A 121 21.37 -19.07 -10.45
N TYR A 122 20.43 -19.78 -9.81
CA TYR A 122 19.31 -19.15 -9.13
C TYR A 122 19.79 -18.28 -7.95
N ILE A 123 20.66 -18.80 -7.08
CA ILE A 123 21.22 -18.05 -5.94
C ILE A 123 21.96 -16.80 -6.43
N ARG A 124 22.79 -16.92 -7.47
CA ARG A 124 23.51 -15.77 -8.09
C ARG A 124 22.56 -14.66 -8.53
N ARG A 125 21.46 -15.02 -9.18
CA ARG A 125 20.45 -14.05 -9.65
C ARG A 125 19.73 -13.37 -8.48
N VAL A 126 19.34 -14.13 -7.47
CA VAL A 126 18.73 -13.60 -6.25
C VAL A 126 19.69 -12.67 -5.52
N TRP A 127 20.97 -13.03 -5.45
CA TRP A 127 22.03 -12.21 -4.85
C TRP A 127 22.23 -10.88 -5.57
N ALA A 128 22.30 -10.89 -6.90
CA ALA A 128 22.45 -9.68 -7.70
C ALA A 128 21.30 -8.69 -7.44
N ASN A 129 20.05 -9.20 -7.48
CA ASN A 129 18.86 -8.40 -7.20
C ASN A 129 18.84 -7.89 -5.74
N ALA A 130 19.21 -8.72 -4.78
CA ALA A 130 19.27 -8.34 -3.37
C ALA A 130 20.32 -7.25 -3.14
N SER A 131 21.51 -7.40 -3.72
CA SER A 131 22.60 -6.41 -3.61
C SER A 131 22.21 -5.07 -4.21
N GLU A 132 21.60 -5.07 -5.40
CA GLU A 132 21.06 -3.86 -6.02
C GLU A 132 19.97 -3.20 -5.15
N THR A 133 19.05 -4.01 -4.62
CA THR A 133 17.99 -3.53 -3.72
C THR A 133 18.56 -2.92 -2.45
N VAL A 134 19.57 -3.54 -1.84
CA VAL A 134 20.21 -3.05 -0.62
C VAL A 134 20.98 -1.76 -0.90
N ASN A 135 21.72 -1.69 -2.00
CA ASN A 135 22.46 -0.49 -2.40
C ASN A 135 21.55 0.72 -2.70
N THR A 136 20.29 0.46 -3.07
CA THR A 136 19.29 1.50 -3.36
C THR A 136 18.33 1.78 -2.21
N THR A 137 18.46 1.08 -1.07
CA THR A 137 17.58 1.25 0.10
C THR A 137 18.35 1.63 1.36
N VAL A 138 17.84 2.62 2.09
CA VAL A 138 18.41 3.05 3.37
C VAL A 138 17.95 2.09 4.47
N THR A 139 18.89 1.59 5.26
CA THR A 139 18.57 0.84 6.49
C THR A 139 18.19 1.82 7.59
N LEU A 140 16.98 1.66 8.14
CA LEU A 140 16.53 2.43 9.30
C LEU A 140 16.92 1.67 10.57
N GLY A 141 17.94 2.14 11.29
CA GLY A 141 18.41 1.56 12.54
C GLY A 141 17.66 2.10 13.76
N SER A 142 17.04 3.27 13.63
CA SER A 142 16.29 3.92 14.70
C SER A 142 15.05 4.67 14.19
N ARG A 143 14.19 5.08 15.12
CA ARG A 143 13.06 5.98 14.83
C ARG A 143 13.54 7.37 14.39
N HIS A 144 14.72 7.79 14.84
CA HIS A 144 15.32 9.06 14.43
C HIS A 144 15.69 9.03 12.94
N ASP A 145 16.36 7.95 12.50
CA ASP A 145 16.72 7.74 11.08
C ASP A 145 15.46 7.74 10.20
N ALA A 146 14.35 7.19 10.69
CA ALA A 146 13.08 7.22 9.97
C ALA A 146 12.55 8.65 9.79
N TYR A 147 12.67 9.51 10.81
CA TYR A 147 12.30 10.92 10.68
C TYR A 147 13.24 11.69 9.75
N GLU A 148 14.55 11.40 9.75
CA GLU A 148 15.49 12.00 8.79
C GLU A 148 15.13 11.62 7.35
N VAL A 149 14.78 10.36 7.09
CA VAL A 149 14.33 9.93 5.76
C VAL A 149 13.03 10.62 5.35
N LEU A 150 12.08 10.80 6.27
CA LEU A 150 10.86 11.55 6.00
C LEU A 150 11.12 13.04 5.75
N ALA A 151 12.08 13.65 6.46
CA ALA A 151 12.51 15.02 6.23
C ALA A 151 13.16 15.18 4.84
N ALA A 152 14.11 14.30 4.48
CA ALA A 152 14.72 14.31 3.15
C ALA A 152 13.70 14.08 2.02
N LEU A 153 12.71 13.23 2.27
CA LEU A 153 11.60 13.02 1.35
C LEU A 153 10.73 14.28 1.22
N ARG A 154 10.45 14.96 2.33
CA ARG A 154 9.72 16.23 2.33
C ARG A 154 10.46 17.27 1.49
N ASP A 155 11.76 17.48 1.74
CA ASP A 155 12.59 18.39 0.96
C ASP A 155 12.55 18.05 -0.54
N ARG A 156 12.58 16.75 -0.85
CA ARG A 156 12.48 16.28 -2.23
C ARG A 156 11.12 16.59 -2.86
N ILE A 157 10.03 16.46 -2.11
CA ILE A 157 8.69 16.84 -2.56
C ILE A 157 8.61 18.36 -2.79
N GLU A 158 9.15 19.16 -1.87
CA GLU A 158 9.10 20.63 -1.90
C GLU A 158 9.91 21.21 -3.08
N THR A 159 11.01 20.56 -3.43
CA THR A 159 11.87 20.94 -4.57
C THR A 159 11.39 20.43 -5.94
N THR A 160 10.42 19.52 -5.96
CA THR A 160 9.92 18.91 -7.20
C THR A 160 8.93 19.82 -7.93
N PRO A 161 9.10 20.08 -9.24
CA PRO A 161 8.15 20.90 -10.00
C PRO A 161 6.82 20.15 -10.29
N TRP A 162 5.77 20.46 -9.52
CA TRP A 162 4.44 19.87 -9.64
C TRP A 162 3.57 20.56 -10.70
N ARG A 163 3.98 20.42 -11.98
CA ARG A 163 3.34 21.13 -13.09
C ARG A 163 1.92 20.63 -13.40
N GLY A 164 1.05 21.56 -13.78
CA GLY A 164 -0.31 21.28 -14.22
C GLY A 164 -1.27 20.88 -13.09
N GLU A 165 -2.52 20.58 -13.43
CA GLU A 165 -3.54 20.17 -12.45
C GLU A 165 -3.27 18.79 -11.84
N ARG A 166 -2.84 17.83 -12.66
CA ARG A 166 -2.49 16.48 -12.20
C ARG A 166 -1.31 16.52 -11.23
N GLY A 167 -0.26 17.30 -11.50
CA GLY A 167 0.89 17.47 -10.61
C GLY A 167 0.49 18.08 -9.26
N ARG A 168 -0.27 19.18 -9.26
CA ARG A 168 -0.77 19.81 -8.02
C ARG A 168 -1.65 18.86 -7.19
N THR A 169 -2.44 18.03 -7.86
CA THR A 169 -3.27 17.02 -7.17
C THR A 169 -2.41 15.89 -6.60
N ALA A 170 -1.39 15.45 -7.33
CA ALA A 170 -0.41 14.47 -6.87
C ALA A 170 0.34 14.93 -5.61
N LEU A 171 0.73 16.21 -5.56
CA LEU A 171 1.34 16.81 -4.38
C LEU A 171 0.44 16.75 -3.14
N ARG A 172 -0.86 17.07 -3.28
CA ARG A 172 -1.84 16.97 -2.17
C ARG A 172 -1.90 15.55 -1.63
N VAL A 173 -1.97 14.56 -2.53
CA VAL A 173 -2.00 13.14 -2.18
C VAL A 173 -0.70 12.71 -1.50
N LEU A 174 0.46 13.15 -2.00
CA LEU A 174 1.74 12.83 -1.38
C LEU A 174 1.88 13.44 0.00
N ARG A 175 1.43 14.67 0.21
CA ARG A 175 1.45 15.29 1.53
C ARG A 175 0.52 14.57 2.50
N ALA A 176 -0.64 14.08 2.06
CA ALA A 176 -1.49 13.22 2.88
C ALA A 176 -0.77 11.91 3.30
N HIS A 177 -0.08 11.25 2.37
CA HIS A 177 0.73 10.07 2.71
C HIS A 177 1.92 10.40 3.61
N LEU A 178 2.53 11.56 3.45
CA LEU A 178 3.60 12.02 4.32
C LEU A 178 3.10 12.23 5.75
N ASN A 179 1.91 12.83 5.94
CA ASN A 179 1.27 12.94 7.26
C ASN A 179 1.04 11.55 7.91
N PHE A 180 0.56 10.57 7.14
CA PHE A 180 0.38 9.21 7.64
C PHE A 180 1.70 8.52 7.98
N ALA A 181 2.74 8.73 7.16
CA ALA A 181 4.08 8.20 7.40
C ALA A 181 4.73 8.82 8.65
N GLU A 182 4.61 10.14 8.83
CA GLU A 182 5.05 10.87 10.02
C GLU A 182 4.37 10.33 11.28
N THR A 183 3.06 10.07 11.20
CA THR A 183 2.26 9.50 12.30
C THR A 183 2.65 8.04 12.60
N ALA A 184 2.90 7.24 11.57
CA ALA A 184 3.35 5.85 11.70
C ALA A 184 4.81 5.74 12.18
N GLY A 185 5.58 6.83 12.13
CA GLY A 185 6.99 6.88 12.52
C GLY A 185 7.94 6.33 11.45
N GLY A 186 7.53 6.31 10.18
CA GLY A 186 8.39 5.91 9.06
C GLY A 186 7.67 5.81 7.71
N PRO A 187 8.42 5.54 6.62
CA PRO A 187 7.86 5.53 5.26
C PRO A 187 6.81 4.45 5.01
N LEU A 188 6.84 3.36 5.79
CA LEU A 188 5.83 2.31 5.80
C LEU A 188 4.66 2.73 6.68
N HIS A 189 3.46 2.80 6.11
CA HIS A 189 2.26 3.22 6.84
C HIS A 189 0.99 2.58 6.29
N HIS A 190 -0.09 2.65 7.07
CA HIS A 190 -1.40 2.16 6.68
C HIS A 190 -2.34 3.33 6.37
N ALA A 191 -3.01 3.26 5.22
CA ALA A 191 -4.03 4.25 4.84
C ALA A 191 -5.07 3.61 3.92
N SER A 192 -6.34 3.87 4.19
CA SER A 192 -7.41 3.54 3.24
C SER A 192 -7.51 4.61 2.14
N GLU A 193 -7.93 4.23 0.94
CA GLU A 193 -8.12 5.20 -0.16
C GLU A 193 -9.09 6.33 0.22
N ARG A 194 -10.12 6.03 1.04
CA ARG A 194 -11.06 7.06 1.50
C ARG A 194 -10.40 8.04 2.46
N GLN A 195 -9.68 7.51 3.46
CA GLN A 195 -8.94 8.34 4.42
C GLN A 195 -7.92 9.23 3.71
N THR A 196 -7.19 8.70 2.72
CA THR A 196 -6.26 9.51 1.93
C THR A 196 -6.98 10.57 1.11
N ALA A 197 -8.13 10.26 0.50
CA ALA A 197 -8.90 11.24 -0.27
C ALA A 197 -9.43 12.38 0.61
N GLU A 198 -9.91 12.05 1.82
CA GLU A 198 -10.36 13.03 2.82
C GLU A 198 -9.23 13.94 3.26
N GLU A 199 -8.09 13.36 3.64
CA GLU A 199 -6.89 14.10 4.06
C GLU A 199 -6.36 15.01 2.93
N ALA A 200 -6.34 14.50 1.70
CA ALA A 200 -5.94 15.28 0.54
C ALA A 200 -7.00 16.30 0.09
N GLY A 201 -8.22 16.25 0.63
CA GLY A 201 -9.34 17.14 0.29
C GLY A 201 -9.89 16.94 -1.13
N ILE A 202 -9.78 15.73 -1.70
CA ILE A 202 -10.21 15.37 -3.06
C ILE A 202 -11.22 14.23 -3.04
N SER A 203 -11.78 13.88 -4.20
CA SER A 203 -12.64 12.70 -4.33
C SER A 203 -11.80 11.41 -4.41
N ARG A 204 -12.40 10.27 -4.05
CA ARG A 204 -11.76 8.95 -4.19
C ARG A 204 -11.44 8.60 -5.63
N THR A 205 -12.27 9.01 -6.59
CA THR A 205 -12.04 8.76 -8.02
C THR A 205 -10.81 9.53 -8.52
N THR A 206 -10.68 10.81 -8.14
CA THR A 206 -9.50 11.62 -8.44
C THR A 206 -8.24 11.04 -7.80
N LEU A 207 -8.33 10.56 -6.55
CA LEU A 207 -7.20 9.90 -5.88
C LEU A 207 -6.70 8.68 -6.67
N ARG A 208 -7.59 7.79 -7.11
CA ARG A 208 -7.23 6.59 -7.89
C ARG A 208 -6.54 6.97 -9.20
N ALA A 209 -7.10 7.94 -9.93
CA ALA A 209 -6.48 8.42 -11.16
C ALA A 209 -5.04 8.93 -10.92
N VAL A 210 -4.82 9.64 -9.82
CA VAL A 210 -3.49 10.16 -9.45
C VAL A 210 -2.51 9.04 -9.07
N TYR A 211 -2.96 8.01 -8.35
CA TYR A 211 -2.15 6.84 -8.06
C TYR A 211 -1.63 6.18 -9.33
N ASP A 212 -2.52 5.94 -10.29
CA ASP A 212 -2.20 5.12 -11.45
C ASP A 212 -1.49 5.91 -12.56
N THR A 213 -1.68 7.24 -12.62
CA THR A 213 -1.08 8.07 -13.67
C THR A 213 0.18 8.82 -13.26
N VAL A 214 0.38 9.08 -11.96
CA VAL A 214 1.51 9.90 -11.47
C VAL A 214 2.30 9.17 -10.40
N LEU A 215 1.69 8.84 -9.27
CA LEU A 215 2.44 8.49 -8.06
C LEU A 215 3.12 7.12 -8.12
N LYS A 216 2.41 6.09 -8.59
CA LYS A 216 3.01 4.74 -8.75
C LYS A 216 3.99 4.69 -9.93
N PRO A 217 3.65 5.17 -11.15
CA PRO A 217 4.58 5.09 -12.28
C PRO A 217 5.87 5.87 -12.04
N GLN A 218 5.81 6.98 -11.32
CA GLN A 218 6.99 7.77 -10.99
C GLN A 218 7.70 7.30 -9.72
N GLY A 219 7.28 6.22 -9.08
CA GLY A 219 7.98 5.64 -7.93
C GLY A 219 7.89 6.42 -6.62
N TRP A 220 6.97 7.39 -6.52
CA TRP A 220 6.74 8.13 -5.27
C TRP A 220 6.03 7.28 -4.22
N LEU A 221 5.15 6.38 -4.66
CA LEU A 221 4.30 5.59 -3.79
C LEU A 221 4.19 4.15 -4.28
N ARG A 222 4.33 3.18 -3.37
CA ARG A 222 4.14 1.76 -3.65
C ARG A 222 3.10 1.17 -2.72
N ARG A 223 2.10 0.47 -3.27
CA ARG A 223 1.15 -0.31 -2.48
C ARG A 223 1.75 -1.69 -2.23
N LEU A 224 2.10 -2.01 -1.00
CA LEU A 224 2.66 -3.31 -0.64
C LEU A 224 1.56 -4.34 -0.41
N GLN A 225 0.45 -3.92 0.21
CA GLN A 225 -0.68 -4.79 0.50
C GLN A 225 -1.99 -4.05 0.31
N VAL A 226 -2.97 -4.73 -0.29
CA VAL A 226 -4.34 -4.23 -0.38
C VAL A 226 -5.01 -4.47 0.97
N GLY A 227 -5.54 -3.40 1.56
CA GLY A 227 -6.33 -3.50 2.78
C GLY A 227 -7.68 -4.16 2.51
N HIS A 228 -8.15 -4.97 3.46
CA HIS A 228 -9.44 -5.66 3.37
C HIS A 228 -10.28 -5.35 4.61
N GLY A 229 -11.57 -5.08 4.40
CA GLY A 229 -12.52 -4.82 5.49
C GLY A 229 -12.15 -3.61 6.33
N ARG A 230 -11.74 -3.85 7.57
CA ARG A 230 -11.35 -2.81 8.56
C ARG A 230 -9.90 -2.36 8.43
N GLU A 231 -9.08 -3.05 7.65
CA GLU A 231 -7.66 -2.76 7.51
C GLU A 231 -7.40 -1.83 6.32
N GLY A 232 -6.65 -0.75 6.56
CA GLY A 232 -6.13 0.12 5.51
C GLY A 232 -5.13 -0.61 4.61
N SER A 233 -4.91 -0.09 3.40
CA SER A 233 -3.84 -0.63 2.56
C SER A 233 -2.48 -0.27 3.14
N THR A 234 -1.51 -1.17 3.00
CA THR A 234 -0.13 -0.93 3.42
C THR A 234 0.62 -0.26 2.28
N TRP A 235 1.15 0.93 2.57
CA TRP A 235 1.85 1.78 1.61
C TRP A 235 3.28 2.01 2.04
N TYR A 236 4.15 2.15 1.04
CA TYR A 236 5.53 2.57 1.22
C TYR A 236 5.76 3.84 0.43
N LEU A 237 6.23 4.88 1.13
CA LEU A 237 6.55 6.18 0.56
C LEU A 237 8.04 6.20 0.18
N SER A 238 8.38 6.61 -1.04
CA SER A 238 9.77 6.68 -1.49
C SER A 238 10.01 7.91 -2.37
N ALA A 239 11.25 8.41 -2.36
CA ALA A 239 11.67 9.35 -3.39
C ALA A 239 12.09 8.55 -4.63
N PRO A 240 11.67 8.93 -5.85
CA PRO A 240 12.25 8.37 -7.05
C PRO A 240 13.75 8.67 -7.11
N PRO A 241 14.55 7.78 -7.72
CA PRO A 241 15.94 8.08 -8.01
C PRO A 241 16.01 9.38 -8.83
N SER A 242 16.89 10.29 -8.44
CA SER A 242 17.09 11.55 -9.14
C SER A 242 17.43 11.28 -10.61
N ARG A 243 16.55 11.70 -11.53
CA ARG A 243 16.78 11.67 -12.99
C ARG A 243 17.91 12.61 -13.46
N SER A 244 18.75 13.09 -12.54
CA SER A 244 19.91 13.94 -12.84
C SER A 244 21.07 13.17 -13.48
N ARG A 245 20.93 11.87 -13.72
CA ARG A 245 21.89 11.10 -14.52
C ARG A 245 21.41 11.05 -15.97
N THR A 246 21.84 12.04 -16.73
CA THR A 246 21.74 12.09 -18.18
C THR A 246 22.38 10.84 -18.77
N THR A 247 21.60 9.83 -19.12
CA THR A 247 21.97 8.93 -20.21
C THR A 247 21.79 9.75 -21.48
N GLN A 248 22.87 10.43 -21.89
CA GLN A 248 22.97 11.03 -23.21
C GLN A 248 22.86 9.90 -24.26
N LEU A 249 21.65 9.70 -24.77
CA LEU A 249 21.47 9.32 -26.17
C LEU A 249 21.20 10.63 -26.92
N PRO A 250 21.87 10.92 -28.04
CA PRO A 250 21.61 12.15 -28.78
C PRO A 250 20.20 12.08 -29.41
N PRO A 251 19.36 13.13 -29.28
CA PRO A 251 18.06 13.15 -29.92
C PRO A 251 18.18 13.41 -31.43
N ASP A 252 17.29 12.74 -32.15
CA ASP A 252 17.02 12.89 -33.57
C ASP A 252 16.71 14.37 -33.93
N PRO A 253 17.43 15.00 -34.89
CA PRO A 253 17.31 16.43 -35.21
C PRO A 253 16.02 16.85 -35.92
N ALA A 254 15.03 15.96 -36.12
CA ALA A 254 13.83 16.26 -36.91
C ALA A 254 12.61 16.78 -36.13
N LEU A 255 12.73 17.03 -34.81
CA LEU A 255 11.65 17.56 -33.97
C LEU A 255 12.15 18.77 -33.14
N GLU A 256 12.60 19.81 -33.83
CA GLU A 256 12.80 21.13 -33.22
C GLU A 256 11.45 21.84 -33.04
N ASP A 257 10.87 21.70 -31.85
CA ASP A 257 9.98 22.71 -31.28
C ASP A 257 10.46 23.02 -29.85
N TRP A 258 11.38 23.99 -29.79
CA TRP A 258 11.80 24.83 -28.66
C TRP A 258 11.60 24.31 -27.21
N PRO A 259 12.67 23.88 -26.53
CA PRO A 259 12.82 24.10 -25.10
C PRO A 259 13.78 25.26 -24.90
N THR A 260 13.27 26.45 -24.57
CA THR A 260 14.12 27.51 -24.01
C THR A 260 14.73 26.98 -22.72
N SER A 261 16.03 26.68 -22.77
CA SER A 261 16.86 26.41 -21.61
C SER A 261 17.23 27.73 -20.98
N GLU A 262 16.59 28.06 -19.86
CA GLU A 262 17.20 28.86 -18.81
C GLU A 262 16.83 28.16 -17.50
N THR A 263 17.84 27.55 -16.88
CA THR A 263 17.91 27.16 -15.46
C THR A 263 16.54 26.97 -14.80
N ALA A 264 15.96 25.78 -14.93
CA ALA A 264 14.71 25.44 -14.26
C ALA A 264 14.88 25.66 -12.75
N THR A 265 14.44 26.83 -12.27
CA THR A 265 14.26 27.12 -10.86
C THR A 265 13.46 25.97 -10.29
N ALA A 266 14.09 25.20 -9.40
CA ALA A 266 13.39 24.18 -8.63
C ALA A 266 12.15 24.83 -8.03
N ALA A 267 11.06 24.05 -7.94
CA ALA A 267 9.97 24.50 -7.09
C ALA A 267 10.53 24.76 -5.69
N ASP A 268 9.96 25.71 -4.99
CA ASP A 268 10.32 25.96 -3.60
C ASP A 268 9.05 26.38 -2.89
N ILE A 269 8.41 25.38 -2.28
CA ILE A 269 7.12 25.52 -1.61
C ILE A 269 7.24 24.96 -0.21
N ASP A 270 6.53 25.58 0.74
CA ASP A 270 6.35 24.96 2.05
C ASP A 270 5.19 23.96 2.01
N SER A 271 5.52 22.67 1.97
CA SER A 271 4.50 21.61 1.91
C SER A 271 3.71 21.47 3.23
N THR A 272 4.19 22.00 4.36
CA THR A 272 3.42 21.98 5.61
C THR A 272 2.29 22.98 5.61
N VAL A 273 2.51 24.18 5.07
CA VAL A 273 1.42 25.16 4.87
C VAL A 273 0.38 24.59 3.91
N LEU A 274 0.82 23.95 2.83
CA LEU A 274 -0.07 23.22 1.92
C LEU A 274 -0.87 22.14 2.68
N GLY A 275 -0.19 21.34 3.50
CA GLY A 275 -0.76 20.34 4.41
C GLY A 275 -1.91 20.88 5.26
N ARG A 276 -1.69 22.00 5.93
CA ARG A 276 -2.67 22.62 6.82
C ARG A 276 -3.86 23.22 6.08
N LEU A 277 -3.64 23.75 4.88
CA LEU A 277 -4.66 24.47 4.11
C LEU A 277 -5.49 23.57 3.18
N MET A 278 -4.95 22.45 2.70
CA MET A 278 -5.62 21.66 1.65
C MET A 278 -6.95 21.02 2.09
N GLY A 279 -7.14 20.84 3.40
CA GLY A 279 -8.38 20.35 4.00
C GLY A 279 -9.44 21.43 4.24
N HIS A 280 -9.09 22.71 4.07
CA HIS A 280 -10.00 23.82 4.33
C HIS A 280 -10.99 24.04 3.18
N ASP A 281 -12.22 24.39 3.52
CA ASP A 281 -13.30 24.62 2.54
C ASP A 281 -12.99 25.76 1.55
N ALA A 282 -12.17 26.73 1.92
CA ALA A 282 -11.71 27.80 1.04
C ALA A 282 -10.96 27.27 -0.20
N PHE A 283 -10.39 26.06 -0.12
CA PHE A 283 -9.64 25.41 -1.20
C PHE A 283 -10.37 24.21 -1.82
N ALA A 284 -11.64 24.02 -1.48
CA ALA A 284 -12.50 23.02 -2.12
C ALA A 284 -12.73 23.34 -3.61
N HIS A 285 -13.38 22.39 -4.31
CA HIS A 285 -13.85 22.62 -5.68
C HIS A 285 -14.76 23.85 -5.72
N HIS A 286 -14.55 24.75 -6.70
CA HIS A 286 -15.14 26.10 -6.80
C HIS A 286 -14.63 27.18 -5.82
N GLY A 287 -13.78 26.84 -4.86
CA GLY A 287 -13.10 27.81 -4.00
C GLY A 287 -11.86 28.44 -4.67
N LEU A 288 -10.86 28.81 -3.88
CA LEU A 288 -9.56 29.31 -4.34
C LEU A 288 -8.76 28.25 -5.13
N GLY A 289 -8.93 26.97 -4.75
CA GLY A 289 -8.39 25.81 -5.45
C GLY A 289 -6.87 25.60 -5.32
N SER A 290 -6.37 24.53 -5.94
CA SER A 290 -4.98 24.08 -5.76
C SER A 290 -3.92 25.06 -6.27
N ALA A 291 -4.24 25.98 -7.19
CA ALA A 291 -3.29 27.00 -7.63
C ALA A 291 -3.00 28.00 -6.50
N ALA A 292 -4.03 28.42 -5.77
CA ALA A 292 -3.87 29.32 -4.63
C ALA A 292 -3.03 28.69 -3.52
N LEU A 293 -3.24 27.40 -3.23
CA LEU A 293 -2.39 26.64 -2.29
C LEU A 293 -0.91 26.72 -2.67
N MET A 294 -0.57 26.50 -3.95
CA MET A 294 0.82 26.56 -4.43
C MET A 294 1.43 27.96 -4.26
N LEU A 295 0.69 29.01 -4.63
CA LEU A 295 1.18 30.38 -4.51
C LEU A 295 1.37 30.77 -3.04
N ILE A 296 0.44 30.41 -2.15
CA ILE A 296 0.56 30.67 -0.71
C ILE A 296 1.76 29.93 -0.13
N SER A 297 1.94 28.66 -0.50
CA SER A 297 3.06 27.83 -0.03
C SER A 297 4.41 28.38 -0.50
N ALA A 298 4.48 28.86 -1.74
CA ALA A 298 5.68 29.51 -2.28
C ALA A 298 5.97 30.86 -1.62
N LEU A 299 4.94 31.69 -1.40
CA LEU A 299 5.08 33.00 -0.74
C LEU A 299 5.41 32.88 0.76
N HIS A 300 4.96 31.81 1.42
CA HIS A 300 5.38 31.52 2.79
C HIS A 300 6.86 31.15 2.85
N GLN A 301 7.30 30.30 1.94
CA GLN A 301 8.69 29.85 1.85
C GLN A 301 9.65 30.99 1.47
N ARG A 302 9.24 31.84 0.53
CA ARG A 302 9.97 33.04 0.13
C ARG A 302 9.02 34.25 0.04
N PRO A 303 9.04 35.17 1.01
CA PRO A 303 8.27 36.40 0.90
C PRO A 303 8.88 37.35 -0.15
N TYR A 304 8.10 38.33 -0.61
CA TYR A 304 8.54 39.39 -1.54
C TYR A 304 9.03 38.89 -2.91
N GLN A 305 8.26 37.99 -3.53
CA GLN A 305 8.57 37.46 -4.87
C GLN A 305 7.90 38.28 -5.97
N THR A 306 8.60 38.49 -7.09
CA THR A 306 8.01 38.95 -8.35
C THR A 306 7.11 37.86 -8.95
N VAL A 307 6.27 38.21 -9.93
CA VAL A 307 5.44 37.22 -10.64
C VAL A 307 6.29 36.17 -11.37
N ALA A 308 7.44 36.56 -11.92
CA ALA A 308 8.33 35.66 -12.64
C ALA A 308 8.95 34.62 -11.68
N GLU A 309 9.47 35.07 -10.55
CA GLU A 309 10.00 34.19 -9.49
C GLU A 309 8.91 33.26 -8.97
N LEU A 310 7.71 33.79 -8.72
CA LEU A 310 6.60 33.02 -8.18
C LEU A 310 6.12 31.93 -9.15
N VAL A 311 6.19 32.16 -10.46
CA VAL A 311 5.93 31.12 -11.48
C VAL A 311 6.94 29.97 -11.36
N GLY A 312 8.22 30.29 -11.13
CA GLY A 312 9.28 29.30 -10.91
C GLY A 312 9.06 28.50 -9.63
N THR A 313 8.98 29.18 -8.49
CA THR A 313 8.89 28.56 -7.16
C THR A 313 7.59 27.78 -6.95
N SER A 314 6.46 28.24 -7.49
CA SER A 314 5.17 27.55 -7.36
C SER A 314 4.89 26.52 -8.47
N SER A 315 5.65 26.54 -9.56
CA SER A 315 5.37 25.76 -10.78
C SER A 315 3.96 25.98 -11.38
N VAL A 316 3.32 27.11 -11.08
CA VAL A 316 2.03 27.53 -11.63
C VAL A 316 2.25 28.37 -12.89
N SER A 317 1.45 28.16 -13.94
CA SER A 317 1.60 28.90 -15.19
C SER A 317 1.37 30.40 -15.00
N ARG A 318 2.12 31.23 -15.73
CA ARG A 318 2.05 32.70 -15.66
C ARG A 318 0.62 33.25 -15.67
N ALA A 319 -0.20 32.80 -16.62
CA ALA A 319 -1.60 33.23 -16.74
C ALA A 319 -2.44 32.87 -15.50
N THR A 320 -2.21 31.68 -14.93
CA THR A 320 -2.89 31.24 -13.71
C THR A 320 -2.40 32.04 -12.51
N THR A 321 -1.10 32.30 -12.40
CA THR A 321 -0.49 33.11 -11.33
C THR A 321 -1.13 34.49 -11.25
N TYR A 322 -1.26 35.21 -12.37
CA TYR A 322 -1.93 36.52 -12.38
C TYR A 322 -3.38 36.46 -11.93
N ARG A 323 -4.17 35.52 -12.45
CA ARG A 323 -5.59 35.38 -12.09
C ARG A 323 -5.75 35.03 -10.62
N THR A 324 -4.92 34.13 -10.11
CA THR A 324 -4.98 33.67 -8.71
C THR A 324 -4.48 34.74 -7.75
N LEU A 325 -3.40 35.47 -8.06
CA LEU A 325 -2.95 36.61 -7.24
C LEU A 325 -4.04 37.67 -7.11
N ARG A 326 -4.70 38.04 -8.21
CA ARG A 326 -5.82 38.99 -8.18
C ARG A 326 -6.95 38.52 -7.26
N ARG A 327 -7.28 37.22 -7.27
CA ARG A 327 -8.30 36.65 -6.38
C ARG A 327 -7.86 36.69 -4.92
N LEU A 328 -6.61 36.31 -4.64
CA LEU A 328 -6.04 36.33 -3.28
C LEU A 328 -5.98 37.75 -2.71
N ASP A 329 -5.60 38.72 -3.54
CA ASP A 329 -5.57 40.15 -3.21
C ASP A 329 -6.97 40.69 -2.88
N GLY A 330 -7.98 40.30 -3.67
CA GLY A 330 -9.38 40.64 -3.39
C GLY A 330 -9.92 40.12 -2.04
N HIS A 331 -9.27 39.12 -1.44
CA HIS A 331 -9.59 38.61 -0.10
C HIS A 331 -8.63 39.16 0.99
N GLY A 332 -7.68 40.02 0.63
CA GLY A 332 -6.65 40.54 1.54
C GLY A 332 -5.67 39.46 2.03
N LEU A 333 -5.52 38.35 1.31
CA LEU A 333 -4.63 37.23 1.70
C LEU A 333 -3.18 37.43 1.26
N VAL A 334 -2.98 38.26 0.24
CA VAL A 334 -1.67 38.70 -0.23
C VAL A 334 -1.66 40.22 -0.29
N CYS A 335 -0.47 40.81 -0.25
CA CYS A 335 -0.29 42.23 -0.51
C CYS A 335 0.78 42.44 -1.59
N ARG A 336 0.57 43.47 -2.41
CA ARG A 336 1.54 43.91 -3.42
C ARG A 336 2.39 45.04 -2.86
N ILE A 337 3.71 44.89 -2.90
CA ILE A 337 4.69 45.87 -2.45
C ILE A 337 5.61 46.19 -3.63
N GLY A 338 5.28 47.26 -4.35
CA GLY A 338 5.92 47.58 -5.63
C GLY A 338 5.64 46.51 -6.68
N GLU A 339 6.68 45.80 -7.13
CA GLU A 339 6.58 44.70 -8.09
C GLU A 339 6.49 43.31 -7.45
N THR A 340 6.67 43.23 -6.13
CA THR A 340 6.69 41.97 -5.40
C THR A 340 5.39 41.70 -4.66
N TRP A 341 5.17 40.43 -4.35
CA TRP A 341 4.02 39.93 -3.61
C TRP A 341 4.49 39.26 -2.33
N ALA A 342 3.73 39.44 -1.25
CA ALA A 342 3.93 38.76 0.02
C ALA A 342 2.58 38.29 0.58
N LEU A 343 2.61 37.33 1.50
CA LEU A 343 1.43 36.99 2.29
C LEU A 343 1.07 38.15 3.20
N ALA A 344 -0.22 38.44 3.33
CA ALA A 344 -0.67 39.39 4.34
C ALA A 344 -0.36 38.81 5.74
N PRO A 345 0.01 39.63 6.75
CA PRO A 345 0.38 39.14 8.08
C PRO A 345 -0.67 38.24 8.74
N ARG A 346 -1.95 38.51 8.43
CA ARG A 346 -3.10 37.77 8.96
C ARG A 346 -3.52 36.57 8.13
N ALA A 347 -2.93 36.36 6.95
CA ALA A 347 -3.32 35.28 6.05
C ALA A 347 -3.09 33.89 6.69
N LEU A 348 -2.17 33.76 7.64
CA LEU A 348 -1.88 32.51 8.33
C LEU A 348 -2.30 32.50 9.81
N GLU A 349 -3.06 33.52 10.26
CA GLU A 349 -3.62 33.52 11.62
C GLU A 349 -4.55 32.32 11.81
N GLY A 350 -4.43 31.64 12.96
CA GLY A 350 -5.13 30.39 13.26
C GLY A 350 -4.45 29.11 12.78
N LEU A 351 -3.35 29.20 12.00
CA LEU A 351 -2.59 28.03 11.52
C LEU A 351 -1.31 27.76 12.30
N GLY A 352 -1.05 28.49 13.39
CA GLY A 352 0.13 28.33 14.26
C GLY A 352 1.42 28.98 13.74
N SER A 353 1.34 29.77 12.67
CA SER A 353 2.47 30.50 12.07
C SER A 353 2.12 31.98 11.96
N SER A 354 2.36 32.76 13.02
CA SER A 354 2.29 34.22 12.93
C SER A 354 3.58 34.73 12.28
N LEU A 355 3.49 35.18 11.03
CA LEU A 355 4.58 35.97 10.42
C LEU A 355 4.75 37.27 11.22
N PRO A 356 5.98 37.73 11.50
CA PRO A 356 6.18 38.99 12.19
C PRO A 356 5.59 40.15 11.38
N ALA A 357 4.64 40.87 11.97
CA ALA A 357 3.99 42.00 11.33
C ALA A 357 4.99 43.14 11.12
N ARG A 358 5.21 43.56 9.86
CA ARG A 358 5.72 44.90 9.59
C ARG A 358 4.55 45.86 9.55
N VAL A 359 4.58 46.84 10.45
CA VAL A 359 3.66 47.97 10.46
C VAL A 359 3.98 48.85 9.25
N THR A 360 3.21 48.70 8.18
CA THR A 360 3.11 49.71 7.13
C THR A 360 1.67 50.15 7.05
N GLY A 361 1.41 51.35 7.56
CA GLY A 361 0.12 52.02 7.45
C GLY A 361 -0.12 52.44 6.02
N LEU A 362 -0.89 51.64 5.30
CA LEU A 362 -1.59 51.97 4.05
C LEU A 362 -2.85 51.10 4.05
N ASP A 363 -3.94 51.63 3.48
CA ASP A 363 -5.31 51.08 3.44
C ASP A 363 -5.41 49.62 2.98
N ALA A 364 -4.94 48.69 3.80
CA ALA A 364 -4.94 47.28 3.54
C ALA A 364 -6.31 46.72 3.90
N VAL A 365 -6.99 46.15 2.90
CA VAL A 365 -8.19 45.33 3.13
C VAL A 365 -7.84 44.29 4.19
N PRO A 366 -8.58 44.23 5.31
CA PRO A 366 -8.29 43.26 6.35
C PRO A 366 -8.42 41.85 5.78
N ALA A 367 -7.40 41.01 6.00
CA ALA A 367 -7.42 39.63 5.52
C ALA A 367 -8.69 38.93 6.01
N GLN A 368 -9.46 38.39 5.07
CA GLN A 368 -10.61 37.57 5.41
C GLN A 368 -10.12 36.25 5.99
N GLY A 369 -10.68 35.83 7.13
CA GLY A 369 -10.44 34.49 7.66
C GLY A 369 -10.90 33.43 6.66
N TRP A 370 -10.26 32.25 6.69
CA TRP A 370 -10.49 31.18 5.72
C TRP A 370 -11.96 30.73 5.64
N ASP A 371 -12.70 30.77 6.76
CA ASP A 371 -14.14 30.47 6.79
C ASP A 371 -14.95 31.50 5.98
N LYS A 372 -14.65 32.79 6.12
CA LYS A 372 -15.31 33.86 5.34
C LYS A 372 -15.02 33.73 3.84
N VAL A 373 -13.80 33.32 3.49
CA VAL A 373 -13.44 33.02 2.09
C VAL A 373 -14.26 31.84 1.59
N ALA A 374 -14.43 30.77 2.39
CA ALA A 374 -15.27 29.64 2.03
C ALA A 374 -16.74 30.02 1.87
N GLU A 375 -17.29 30.86 2.74
CA GLU A 375 -18.65 31.40 2.62
C GLU A 375 -18.81 32.21 1.32
N HIS A 376 -17.86 33.08 1.00
CA HIS A 376 -17.88 33.90 -0.22
C HIS A 376 -17.92 33.05 -1.50
N HIS A 377 -17.18 31.92 -1.52
CA HIS A 377 -17.18 30.99 -2.66
C HIS A 377 -18.30 29.94 -2.57
N GLY A 378 -19.17 29.98 -1.56
CA GLY A 378 -20.24 29.00 -1.35
C GLY A 378 -19.74 27.59 -1.03
N THR A 379 -18.48 27.45 -0.60
CA THR A 379 -17.85 26.16 -0.29
C THR A 379 -17.88 25.81 1.19
N ALA A 380 -18.44 26.67 2.04
CA ALA A 380 -18.60 26.40 3.47
C ALA A 380 -19.36 25.09 3.73
N GLY A 381 -18.81 24.26 4.60
CA GLY A 381 -19.32 22.96 5.00
C GLY A 381 -19.09 21.83 3.99
N VAL A 382 -18.36 22.06 2.88
CA VAL A 382 -18.09 21.00 1.87
C VAL A 382 -17.30 19.84 2.50
N ALA A 383 -16.26 20.12 3.28
CA ALA A 383 -15.46 19.12 3.96
C ALA A 383 -16.28 18.35 4.99
N ALA A 384 -17.12 19.05 5.76
CA ALA A 384 -18.02 18.41 6.72
C ALA A 384 -19.05 17.50 6.03
N ARG A 385 -19.70 17.96 4.96
CA ARG A 385 -20.61 17.15 4.14
C ARG A 385 -19.91 15.93 3.55
N ARG A 386 -18.67 16.07 3.06
CA ARG A 386 -17.87 14.96 2.55
C ARG A 386 -17.55 13.94 3.64
N LYS A 387 -17.10 14.40 4.81
CA LYS A 387 -16.82 13.52 5.96
C LYS A 387 -18.08 12.78 6.42
N ALA A 388 -19.23 13.47 6.46
CA ALA A 388 -20.52 12.86 6.80
C ALA A 388 -20.92 11.79 5.76
N LEU A 389 -20.83 12.11 4.47
CA LEU A 389 -21.08 11.16 3.38
C LEU A 389 -20.19 9.91 3.52
N HIS A 390 -18.89 10.09 3.75
CA HIS A 390 -17.98 8.95 3.93
C HIS A 390 -18.21 8.20 5.23
N ALA A 391 -18.68 8.85 6.30
CA ALA A 391 -19.11 8.16 7.52
C ALA A 391 -20.33 7.26 7.27
N VAL A 392 -21.32 7.76 6.53
CA VAL A 392 -22.49 6.98 6.09
C VAL A 392 -22.07 5.80 5.21
N GLU A 393 -21.21 6.04 4.22
CA GLU A 393 -20.67 4.95 3.37
C GLU A 393 -19.91 3.89 4.19
N ARG A 394 -19.14 4.30 5.21
CA ARG A 394 -18.42 3.37 6.09
C ARG A 394 -19.39 2.53 6.91
N ALA A 395 -20.43 3.16 7.48
CA ALA A 395 -21.46 2.44 8.22
C ALA A 395 -22.18 1.42 7.34
N ALA A 396 -22.60 1.81 6.13
CA ALA A 396 -23.27 0.91 5.18
C ALA A 396 -22.36 -0.24 4.73
N TYR A 397 -21.08 0.03 4.45
CA TYR A 397 -20.12 -1.01 4.10
C TYR A 397 -19.85 -1.97 5.26
N GLN A 398 -19.74 -1.45 6.49
CA GLN A 398 -19.57 -2.26 7.67
C GLN A 398 -20.79 -3.17 7.90
N GLU A 399 -22.00 -2.63 7.78
CA GLU A 399 -23.24 -3.41 7.87
C GLU A 399 -23.31 -4.50 6.78
N ALA A 400 -22.87 -4.21 5.55
CA ALA A 400 -22.80 -5.22 4.49
C ALA A 400 -21.76 -6.33 4.80
N LEU A 401 -20.62 -5.98 5.42
CA LEU A 401 -19.65 -6.96 5.88
C LEU A 401 -20.18 -7.81 7.03
N ASP A 402 -20.90 -7.20 7.96
CA ASP A 402 -21.51 -7.89 9.10
C ASP A 402 -22.60 -8.85 8.61
N ARG A 403 -23.47 -8.43 7.67
CA ARG A 403 -24.42 -9.31 6.98
C ARG A 403 -23.73 -10.48 6.27
N LEU A 404 -22.65 -10.21 5.54
CA LEU A 404 -21.86 -11.26 4.89
C LEU A 404 -21.21 -12.21 5.90
N ALA A 405 -20.84 -11.73 7.09
CA ALA A 405 -20.29 -12.55 8.16
C ALA A 405 -21.37 -13.42 8.82
N GLU A 406 -22.57 -12.87 9.04
CA GLU A 406 -23.75 -13.59 9.54
C GLU A 406 -24.17 -14.72 8.59
N HIS A 407 -24.20 -14.45 7.28
CA HIS A 407 -24.44 -15.48 6.26
C HIS A 407 -23.33 -16.54 6.18
N ARG A 408 -22.13 -16.27 6.73
CA ARG A 408 -20.95 -17.13 6.61
C ARG A 408 -20.70 -18.04 7.81
N THR A 409 -21.50 -18.07 8.88
CA THR A 409 -21.50 -19.21 9.81
C THR A 409 -22.64 -19.20 10.85
N LYS A 410 -23.42 -20.28 10.89
CA LYS A 410 -23.58 -21.06 12.13
C LYS A 410 -23.03 -22.46 11.89
N ALA A 411 -21.76 -22.65 12.22
CA ALA A 411 -21.22 -24.00 12.35
C ALA A 411 -21.96 -24.66 13.52
N VAL A 412 -22.63 -25.77 13.29
CA VAL A 412 -23.34 -26.49 14.33
C VAL A 412 -22.31 -27.33 15.08
N VAL A 413 -22.21 -27.14 16.39
CA VAL A 413 -21.45 -28.05 17.25
C VAL A 413 -22.33 -29.26 17.52
N ILE A 414 -22.00 -30.39 16.91
CA ILE A 414 -22.64 -31.67 17.24
C ILE A 414 -21.73 -32.38 18.23
N VAL A 415 -22.28 -32.80 19.37
CA VAL A 415 -21.57 -33.66 20.33
C VAL A 415 -21.83 -35.11 19.93
N ARG A 416 -20.76 -35.85 19.62
CA ARG A 416 -20.81 -37.30 19.37
C ARG A 416 -19.68 -37.95 20.16
N ASP A 417 -20.00 -38.96 20.96
CA ASP A 417 -19.04 -39.72 21.77
C ASP A 417 -18.13 -38.83 22.66
N ASP A 418 -18.74 -37.93 23.43
CA ASP A 418 -18.06 -36.94 24.32
C ASP A 418 -17.05 -36.01 23.63
N ARG A 419 -17.09 -35.91 22.30
CA ARG A 419 -16.28 -34.98 21.51
C ARG A 419 -17.15 -33.93 20.82
N GLN A 420 -16.81 -32.66 21.03
CA GLN A 420 -17.44 -31.53 20.33
C GLN A 420 -16.86 -31.44 18.91
N ILE A 421 -17.69 -31.71 17.90
CA ILE A 421 -17.31 -31.61 16.49
C ILE A 421 -17.92 -30.34 15.90
N LEU A 422 -17.07 -29.44 15.41
CA LEU A 422 -17.47 -28.18 14.78
C LEU A 422 -17.80 -28.46 13.31
N VAL A 423 -19.08 -28.58 12.97
CA VAL A 423 -19.54 -28.85 11.60
C VAL A 423 -19.72 -27.50 10.89
N PRO A 424 -18.97 -27.19 9.82
CA PRO A 424 -19.20 -25.98 9.03
C PRO A 424 -20.66 -25.91 8.55
N ALA A 425 -21.24 -24.72 8.50
CA ALA A 425 -22.62 -24.58 8.00
C ALA A 425 -22.72 -25.16 6.58
N PRO A 426 -23.80 -25.90 6.24
CA PRO A 426 -24.01 -26.42 4.90
C PRO A 426 -24.05 -25.26 3.91
N ARG A 427 -23.34 -25.42 2.80
CA ARG A 427 -23.30 -24.38 1.77
C ARG A 427 -24.65 -24.32 1.04
N PRO A 428 -25.07 -23.16 0.51
CA PRO A 428 -26.34 -23.04 -0.21
C PRO A 428 -26.43 -23.91 -1.49
N ASP A 429 -25.31 -24.49 -1.95
CA ASP A 429 -25.22 -25.44 -3.07
C ASP A 429 -25.19 -26.93 -2.65
N GLU A 430 -25.25 -27.25 -1.34
CA GLU A 430 -25.23 -28.63 -0.84
C GLU A 430 -26.66 -29.20 -0.68
N ILE A 431 -26.89 -30.41 -1.20
CA ILE A 431 -28.19 -31.11 -1.12
C ILE A 431 -28.41 -31.64 0.31
N PRO A 432 -29.57 -31.40 0.95
CA PRO A 432 -29.90 -31.94 2.26
C PRO A 432 -29.75 -33.47 2.31
N PRO A 433 -29.15 -34.07 3.37
CA PRO A 433 -28.99 -35.53 3.49
C PRO A 433 -30.29 -36.31 3.36
N THR A 434 -31.43 -35.69 3.68
CA THR A 434 -32.78 -36.27 3.52
C THR A 434 -33.16 -36.53 2.06
N TRP A 435 -32.46 -35.92 1.11
CA TRP A 435 -32.68 -36.10 -0.33
C TRP A 435 -31.61 -37.03 -0.93
N HIS A 436 -30.83 -37.72 -0.09
CA HIS A 436 -29.82 -38.67 -0.55
C HIS A 436 -30.42 -40.06 -0.53
N ALA A 437 -30.43 -40.73 -1.69
CA ALA A 437 -30.64 -42.16 -1.73
C ALA A 437 -29.34 -42.89 -1.31
N PRO A 438 -29.42 -44.13 -0.76
CA PRO A 438 -28.25 -44.90 -0.33
C PRO A 438 -27.21 -45.16 -1.43
N ASP A 439 -27.61 -45.04 -2.69
CA ASP A 439 -26.79 -45.25 -3.88
C ASP A 439 -26.25 -43.93 -4.49
N GLY A 440 -26.33 -42.81 -3.76
CA GLY A 440 -25.80 -41.50 -4.20
C GLY A 440 -26.71 -40.75 -5.19
N ARG A 441 -27.93 -41.22 -5.41
CA ARG A 441 -28.95 -40.54 -6.21
C ARG A 441 -29.65 -39.45 -5.42
N VAL A 442 -30.15 -38.46 -6.14
CA VAL A 442 -30.99 -37.41 -5.56
C VAL A 442 -32.42 -37.92 -5.50
N LEU A 443 -33.04 -37.86 -4.32
CA LEU A 443 -34.47 -38.08 -4.15
C LEU A 443 -35.21 -36.77 -4.44
N ASP A 444 -36.22 -36.84 -5.29
CA ASP A 444 -37.13 -35.74 -5.51
C ASP A 444 -37.91 -35.46 -4.20
N PRO A 445 -37.83 -34.26 -3.62
CA PRO A 445 -38.48 -33.95 -2.35
C PRO A 445 -40.02 -33.99 -2.42
N ALA A 446 -40.63 -33.84 -3.59
CA ALA A 446 -42.07 -33.89 -3.76
C ALA A 446 -42.62 -35.31 -3.90
N THR A 447 -41.84 -36.22 -4.49
CA THR A 447 -42.29 -37.58 -4.82
C THR A 447 -41.59 -38.68 -4.03
N GLY A 448 -40.46 -38.38 -3.37
CA GLY A 448 -39.61 -39.33 -2.66
C GLY A 448 -38.92 -40.35 -3.56
N ARG A 449 -39.00 -40.18 -4.89
CA ARG A 449 -38.44 -41.11 -5.87
C ARG A 449 -37.06 -40.66 -6.34
N PRO A 450 -36.18 -41.58 -6.73
CA PRO A 450 -34.88 -41.21 -7.28
C PRO A 450 -35.05 -40.46 -8.61
N ALA A 451 -34.51 -39.25 -8.67
CA ALA A 451 -34.36 -38.51 -9.92
C ALA A 451 -33.21 -39.15 -10.71
N SER A 452 -33.54 -39.83 -11.82
CA SER A 452 -32.57 -40.61 -12.61
C SER A 452 -31.39 -39.77 -13.10
N ASP A 453 -31.68 -38.51 -13.43
CA ASP A 453 -30.80 -37.60 -14.15
C ASP A 453 -29.88 -36.82 -13.20
N TRP A 454 -30.01 -37.00 -11.88
CA TRP A 454 -29.25 -36.24 -10.89
C TRP A 454 -28.48 -37.14 -9.93
N ARG A 455 -27.23 -36.76 -9.63
CA ARG A 455 -26.35 -37.39 -8.64
C ARG A 455 -25.78 -36.37 -7.67
N VAL A 456 -25.50 -36.82 -6.45
CA VAL A 456 -24.77 -36.03 -5.45
C VAL A 456 -23.28 -36.35 -5.57
N ALA A 457 -22.46 -35.33 -5.79
CA ALA A 457 -21.00 -35.42 -5.81
C ALA A 457 -20.45 -35.69 -4.40
N THR A 458 -19.21 -36.19 -4.32
CA THR A 458 -18.51 -36.40 -3.03
C THR A 458 -18.29 -35.12 -2.23
N ASP A 459 -18.35 -33.95 -2.87
CA ASP A 459 -18.34 -32.63 -2.23
C ASP A 459 -19.74 -32.07 -1.92
N GLY A 460 -20.81 -32.86 -2.12
CA GLY A 460 -22.19 -32.53 -1.77
C GLY A 460 -23.01 -31.84 -2.86
N ARG A 461 -22.45 -31.64 -4.06
CA ARG A 461 -23.08 -30.89 -5.17
C ARG A 461 -23.93 -31.73 -6.11
N LEU A 462 -24.87 -31.09 -6.82
CA LEU A 462 -25.64 -31.71 -7.89
C LEU A 462 -24.83 -31.85 -9.19
N ILE A 463 -24.85 -33.05 -9.76
CA ILE A 463 -24.40 -33.30 -11.14
C ILE A 463 -25.59 -33.79 -11.94
N LEU A 464 -25.89 -33.10 -13.04
CA LEU A 464 -26.87 -33.54 -14.05
C LEU A 464 -26.17 -34.54 -14.97
N ILE A 465 -26.67 -35.78 -15.01
CA ILE A 465 -26.24 -36.81 -15.95
C ILE A 465 -27.25 -36.81 -17.09
N ILE A 466 -26.81 -36.35 -18.26
CA ILE A 466 -27.62 -36.34 -19.48
C ILE A 466 -27.57 -37.76 -20.09
N PRO A 467 -28.67 -38.32 -20.62
CA PRO A 467 -28.70 -39.68 -21.19
C PRO A 467 -27.71 -39.95 -22.33
N ALA A 468 -27.15 -38.91 -22.94
CA ALA A 468 -26.10 -39.03 -23.97
C ALA A 468 -24.69 -39.24 -23.39
N ASP A 469 -24.48 -38.98 -22.10
CA ASP A 469 -23.20 -39.21 -21.42
C ASP A 469 -23.13 -40.66 -20.93
N GLN A 470 -22.50 -41.52 -21.73
CA GLN A 470 -22.24 -42.93 -21.39
C GLN A 470 -21.04 -43.10 -20.44
N ARG A 471 -20.42 -42.00 -20.02
CA ARG A 471 -19.27 -42.00 -19.10
C ARG A 471 -19.73 -42.38 -17.70
N SER A 472 -18.96 -43.24 -17.04
CA SER A 472 -19.14 -43.61 -15.64
C SER A 472 -18.93 -42.39 -14.72
N TYR A 473 -19.41 -42.49 -13.47
CA TYR A 473 -19.32 -41.41 -12.48
C TYR A 473 -17.88 -40.91 -12.29
N ASP A 474 -16.90 -41.82 -12.19
CA ASP A 474 -15.50 -41.47 -12.00
C ASP A 474 -14.93 -40.75 -13.22
N GLU A 475 -15.38 -41.12 -14.43
CA GLU A 475 -14.98 -40.47 -15.68
C GLU A 475 -15.59 -39.07 -15.83
N LEU A 476 -16.82 -38.85 -15.37
CA LEU A 476 -17.45 -37.53 -15.34
C LEU A 476 -16.78 -36.61 -14.30
N ALA A 477 -16.45 -37.14 -13.11
CA ALA A 477 -15.73 -36.39 -12.08
C ALA A 477 -14.31 -36.02 -12.54
N ALA A 478 -13.61 -36.93 -13.20
CA ALA A 478 -12.29 -36.69 -13.78
C ALA A 478 -12.35 -35.65 -14.91
N ALA A 479 -13.29 -35.79 -15.85
CA ALA A 479 -13.47 -34.85 -16.96
C ALA A 479 -13.84 -33.44 -16.48
N HIS A 480 -14.67 -33.33 -15.43
CA HIS A 480 -14.98 -32.04 -14.81
C HIS A 480 -13.75 -31.44 -14.11
N ALA A 481 -12.98 -32.23 -13.37
CA ALA A 481 -11.75 -31.76 -12.73
C ALA A 481 -10.69 -31.31 -13.75
N GLU A 482 -10.60 -32.00 -14.88
CA GLU A 482 -9.72 -31.67 -16.01
C GLU A 482 -10.18 -30.38 -16.71
N ALA A 483 -11.46 -30.26 -17.04
CA ALA A 483 -12.03 -29.03 -17.62
C ALA A 483 -11.89 -27.81 -16.69
N LEU A 484 -12.03 -28.00 -15.37
CA LEU A 484 -11.81 -26.95 -14.38
C LEU A 484 -10.33 -26.56 -14.30
N SER A 485 -9.42 -27.52 -14.46
CA SER A 485 -7.97 -27.27 -14.54
C SER A 485 -7.61 -26.50 -15.81
N GLU A 486 -8.16 -26.88 -16.96
CA GLU A 486 -7.96 -26.20 -18.25
C GLU A 486 -8.50 -24.76 -18.23
N TRP A 487 -9.72 -24.55 -17.73
CA TRP A 487 -10.32 -23.22 -17.60
C TRP A 487 -9.49 -22.30 -16.71
N ASN A 488 -9.00 -22.79 -15.57
CA ASN A 488 -8.14 -22.03 -14.67
C ASN A 488 -6.72 -21.80 -15.21
N SER A 489 -6.31 -22.57 -16.24
CA SER A 489 -5.05 -22.35 -16.94
C SER A 489 -5.16 -21.40 -18.13
N ALA A 490 -6.39 -21.18 -18.63
CA ALA A 490 -6.69 -20.28 -19.74
C ALA A 490 -7.17 -18.88 -19.31
N ALA A 491 -7.56 -18.70 -18.04
CA ALA A 491 -7.90 -17.43 -17.39
C ALA A 491 -6.70 -16.87 -16.61
#